data_AF-A0A5M8I8E1-F1
#
_entry.id   AF-A0A5M8I8E1-F1
#
_cell.length_a   1.000
_cell.length_b   1.000
_cell.length_c   1.000
_cell.angle_alpha   90.00
_cell.angle_beta   90.00
_cell.angle_gamma   90.00
#
_symmetry.space_group_name_H-M   'P 1'
#
loop_
_entity.id
_entity.type
_entity.pdbx_description
1 polymer ?
#
loop_
_entity_poly.entity_id
_entity_poly.type
_entity_poly.pdbx_seq_one_letter_code
_entity_poly.pdbx_strand_id
1 'polypeptide(L)'
;MYLEYNDNQVNELKIIENNFKQERNFKELIPFIDKKIKRYDCIAIREKYIPLKAYCLARLGLLAEAEEVLAQLKDIWYGLNEDEAYRAITLVSFFISNNGCKLNSLQINTMKNWLQDPDASKQVINIIFDYKDFVGDIKPFDHSRLNIKQTKFSESLIECIFGSMQRDEETKIYYNKESNNVQLMTEGYLSNLITANHSYENQLLSDKIRGSAEQDNVIKGLHYLVPRLLLKNFLDIFKENASGYEALLSFIPLCEDKIMNAYSGYIKCIDDLVFSEVVAEDVYKVLGNWQESKRVDVDIIKSVLKKTKNQIAINYLEEVNLY
;
A
#
# COMPACT_ATOMS: atom_id res chain seq x y z
N MET A 1 6.15 -35.06 16.02
CA MET A 1 4.81 -35.57 16.38
C MET A 1 3.87 -34.39 16.19
N TYR A 2 3.23 -34.30 15.02
CA TYR A 2 2.28 -33.23 14.72
C TYR A 2 1.04 -33.46 15.57
N LEU A 3 0.76 -32.55 16.51
CA LEU A 3 -0.51 -32.55 17.23
C LEU A 3 -1.61 -32.27 16.21
N GLU A 4 -2.47 -33.26 15.97
CA GLU A 4 -3.76 -33.03 15.31
C GLU A 4 -4.50 -31.96 16.11
N TYR A 5 -4.59 -30.77 15.54
CA TYR A 5 -5.36 -29.66 16.08
C TYR A 5 -6.83 -30.08 16.08
N ASN A 6 -7.40 -30.29 17.27
CA ASN A 6 -8.83 -30.54 17.41
C ASN A 6 -9.58 -29.21 17.20
N ASP A 7 -9.96 -28.93 15.95
CA ASP A 7 -10.60 -27.67 15.51
C ASP A 7 -11.82 -27.27 16.36
N ASN A 8 -12.52 -28.24 16.95
CA ASN A 8 -13.64 -27.98 17.86
C ASN A 8 -13.21 -27.22 19.12
N GLN A 9 -12.08 -27.56 19.73
CA GLN A 9 -11.59 -26.88 20.94
C GLN A 9 -11.10 -25.45 20.63
N VAL A 10 -10.54 -25.22 19.44
CA VAL A 10 -10.10 -23.88 19.02
C VAL A 10 -11.31 -22.96 18.83
N ASN A 11 -12.41 -23.48 18.26
CA ASN A 11 -13.64 -22.74 18.07
C ASN A 11 -14.33 -22.41 19.39
N GLU A 12 -14.39 -23.37 20.34
CA GLU A 12 -14.90 -23.13 21.70
C GLU A 12 -14.13 -22.02 22.43
N LEU A 13 -12.80 -22.04 22.37
CA LEU A 13 -11.96 -21.00 22.98
C LEU A 13 -12.13 -19.63 22.29
N LYS A 14 -12.48 -19.56 21.01
CA LYS A 14 -12.80 -18.29 20.36
C LYS A 14 -14.14 -17.75 20.84
N ILE A 15 -15.15 -18.62 20.99
CA ILE A 15 -16.48 -18.24 21.50
C ILE A 15 -16.37 -17.68 22.92
N ILE A 16 -15.65 -18.35 23.82
CA ILE A 16 -15.47 -17.90 25.20
C ILE A 16 -14.77 -16.52 25.25
N GLU A 17 -13.69 -16.34 24.46
CA GLU A 17 -12.99 -15.05 24.38
C GLU A 17 -13.93 -13.93 23.90
N ASN A 18 -14.73 -14.21 22.87
CA ASN A 18 -15.66 -13.25 22.32
C ASN A 18 -16.76 -12.90 23.32
N ASN A 19 -17.27 -13.86 24.08
CA ASN A 19 -18.28 -13.62 25.12
C ASN A 19 -17.71 -12.68 26.19
N PHE A 20 -16.51 -12.95 26.71
CA PHE A 20 -15.86 -12.06 27.68
C PHE A 20 -15.61 -10.65 27.12
N LYS A 21 -15.22 -10.52 25.84
CA LYS A 21 -15.06 -9.22 25.17
C LYS A 21 -16.39 -8.47 25.05
N GLN A 22 -17.46 -9.16 24.64
CA GLN A 22 -18.80 -8.58 24.52
C GLN A 22 -19.37 -8.13 25.87
N GLU A 23 -19.21 -8.95 26.90
CA GLU A 23 -19.60 -8.64 28.28
C GLU A 23 -18.66 -7.65 28.98
N ARG A 24 -17.54 -7.29 28.34
CA ARG A 24 -16.48 -6.44 28.90
C ARG A 24 -15.94 -6.98 30.22
N ASN A 25 -15.85 -8.30 30.33
CA ASN A 25 -15.36 -8.98 31.52
C ASN A 25 -13.82 -9.02 31.52
N PHE A 26 -13.19 -7.86 31.72
CA PHE A 26 -11.73 -7.70 31.73
C PHE A 26 -11.04 -8.64 32.74
N LYS A 27 -11.68 -8.85 33.90
CA LYS A 27 -11.14 -9.66 35.00
C LYS A 27 -11.04 -11.14 34.62
N GLU A 28 -12.09 -11.71 34.04
CA GLU A 28 -12.09 -13.12 33.61
C GLU A 28 -11.28 -13.34 32.32
N LEU A 29 -11.10 -12.29 31.51
CA LEU A 29 -10.29 -12.37 30.29
C LEU A 29 -8.79 -12.55 30.60
N ILE A 30 -8.27 -12.00 31.70
CA ILE A 30 -6.86 -12.12 32.10
C ILE A 30 -6.41 -13.59 32.31
N PRO A 31 -7.01 -14.38 33.23
CA PRO A 31 -6.61 -15.78 33.43
C PRO A 31 -6.88 -16.65 32.20
N PHE A 32 -7.89 -16.29 31.39
CA PHE A 32 -8.14 -16.93 30.11
C PHE A 32 -7.00 -16.70 29.10
N ILE A 33 -6.48 -15.47 29.02
CA ILE A 33 -5.32 -15.13 28.20
C ILE A 33 -4.07 -15.91 28.66
N ASP A 34 -3.82 -15.97 29.97
CA ASP A 34 -2.67 -16.71 30.52
C ASP A 34 -2.71 -18.19 30.13
N LYS A 35 -3.90 -18.80 30.15
CA LYS A 35 -4.10 -20.17 29.69
C LYS A 35 -3.77 -20.32 28.20
N LYS A 36 -4.11 -19.34 27.35
CA LYS A 36 -3.79 -19.38 25.91
C LYS A 36 -2.29 -19.24 25.66
N ILE A 37 -1.64 -18.26 26.30
CA ILE A 37 -0.18 -18.05 26.17
C ILE A 37 0.56 -19.33 26.59
N LYS A 38 0.21 -19.91 27.74
CA LYS A 38 0.83 -21.14 28.24
C LYS A 38 0.60 -22.36 27.32
N ARG A 39 -0.59 -22.46 26.70
CA ARG A 39 -0.95 -23.61 25.86
C ARG A 39 -0.26 -23.61 24.50
N TYR A 40 -0.11 -22.45 23.88
CA TYR A 40 0.36 -22.32 22.50
C TYR A 40 1.74 -21.67 22.39
N ASP A 41 2.47 -21.57 23.50
CA ASP A 41 3.71 -20.83 23.74
C ASP A 41 4.59 -20.55 22.50
N CYS A 42 4.20 -19.55 21.73
CA CYS A 42 4.88 -19.14 20.51
C CYS A 42 4.78 -17.62 20.33
N ILE A 43 5.69 -17.07 19.51
CA ILE A 43 5.84 -15.62 19.32
C ILE A 43 4.51 -14.99 18.86
N ALA A 44 3.85 -15.55 17.84
CA ALA A 44 2.59 -15.01 17.31
C ALA A 44 1.45 -14.96 18.35
N ILE A 45 1.41 -15.94 19.27
CA ILE A 45 0.41 -15.96 20.36
C ILE A 45 0.77 -14.90 21.40
N ARG A 46 2.04 -14.80 21.78
CA ARG A 46 2.51 -13.80 22.74
C ARG A 46 2.32 -12.37 22.22
N GLU A 47 2.65 -12.11 20.96
CA GLU A 47 2.44 -10.84 20.26
C GLU A 47 0.98 -10.38 20.32
N LYS A 48 0.04 -11.31 20.09
CA LYS A 48 -1.39 -11.01 20.14
C LYS A 48 -1.91 -10.77 21.55
N TYR A 49 -1.49 -11.60 22.50
CA TYR A 49 -2.17 -11.72 23.79
C TYR A 49 -1.52 -10.93 24.93
N ILE A 50 -0.22 -10.64 24.86
CA ILE A 50 0.45 -9.76 25.84
C ILE A 50 -0.18 -8.35 25.85
N PRO A 51 -0.36 -7.66 24.69
CA PRO A 51 -0.97 -6.35 24.67
C PRO A 51 -2.42 -6.36 25.15
N LEU A 52 -3.20 -7.40 24.77
CA LEU A 52 -4.59 -7.55 25.21
C LEU A 52 -4.68 -7.74 26.73
N LYS A 53 -3.76 -8.52 27.34
CA LYS A 53 -3.70 -8.68 28.80
C LYS A 53 -3.34 -7.37 29.49
N ALA A 54 -2.28 -6.69 29.03
CA ALA A 54 -1.87 -5.40 29.57
C ALA A 54 -2.99 -4.37 29.48
N TYR A 55 -3.74 -4.36 28.37
CA TYR A 55 -4.92 -3.54 28.21
C TYR A 55 -6.01 -3.83 29.26
N CYS A 56 -6.34 -5.11 29.50
CA CYS A 56 -7.32 -5.49 30.51
C CYS A 56 -6.91 -5.03 31.91
N LEU A 57 -5.62 -5.16 32.25
CA LEU A 57 -5.07 -4.69 33.52
C LEU A 57 -5.18 -3.16 33.65
N ALA A 58 -4.82 -2.42 32.60
CA ALA A 58 -4.94 -0.97 32.57
C ALA A 58 -6.40 -0.52 32.75
N ARG A 59 -7.36 -1.23 32.15
CA ARG A 59 -8.80 -0.98 32.31
C ARG A 59 -9.33 -1.28 33.70
N LEU A 60 -8.69 -2.16 34.45
CA LEU A 60 -8.99 -2.43 35.86
C LEU A 60 -8.26 -1.47 36.83
N GLY A 61 -7.45 -0.53 36.33
CA GLY A 61 -6.65 0.39 37.14
C GLY A 61 -5.38 -0.25 37.73
N LEU A 62 -5.02 -1.45 37.29
CA LEU A 62 -3.81 -2.18 37.71
C LEU A 62 -2.63 -1.75 36.81
N LEU A 63 -2.21 -0.49 36.97
CA LEU A 63 -1.31 0.17 36.02
C LEU A 63 0.12 -0.39 36.06
N ALA A 64 0.64 -0.67 37.25
CA ALA A 64 1.97 -1.24 37.42
C ALA A 64 2.07 -2.64 36.81
N GLU A 65 1.03 -3.47 37.04
CA GLU A 65 0.93 -4.79 36.45
C GLU A 65 0.76 -4.72 34.92
N ALA A 66 0.02 -3.73 34.42
CA ALA A 66 -0.12 -3.51 32.99
C ALA A 66 1.23 -3.16 32.33
N GLU A 67 2.02 -2.28 32.95
CA GLU A 67 3.37 -1.92 32.49
C GLU A 67 4.32 -3.11 32.51
N GLU A 68 4.30 -3.91 33.58
CA GLU A 68 5.13 -5.12 33.72
C GLU A 68 4.80 -6.15 32.62
N VAL A 69 3.50 -6.39 32.38
CA VAL A 69 3.06 -7.30 31.30
C VAL A 69 3.47 -6.75 29.93
N LEU A 70 3.28 -5.45 29.69
CA LEU A 70 3.63 -4.86 28.40
C LEU A 70 5.14 -4.91 28.13
N ALA A 71 5.97 -4.80 29.17
CA ALA A 71 7.42 -4.94 29.06
C ALA A 71 7.86 -6.31 28.53
N GLN A 72 7.06 -7.37 28.72
CA GLN A 72 7.34 -8.71 28.19
C GLN A 72 7.35 -8.76 26.65
N LEU A 73 6.78 -7.77 25.96
CA LEU A 73 6.94 -7.65 24.50
C LEU A 73 8.40 -7.43 24.10
N LYS A 74 9.20 -6.80 24.96
CA LYS A 74 10.64 -6.58 24.70
C LYS A 74 11.40 -7.90 24.66
N ASP A 75 10.98 -8.89 25.44
CA ASP A 75 11.61 -10.21 25.50
C ASP A 75 11.44 -11.03 24.21
N ILE A 76 10.46 -10.66 23.39
CA ILE A 76 10.17 -11.30 22.10
C ILE A 76 10.41 -10.38 20.91
N TRP A 77 10.97 -9.17 21.14
CA TRP A 77 11.09 -8.10 20.15
C TRP A 77 11.77 -8.54 18.84
N TYR A 78 12.81 -9.37 18.93
CA TYR A 78 13.55 -9.88 17.76
C TYR A 78 12.71 -10.73 16.79
N GLY A 79 11.53 -11.21 17.22
CA GLY A 79 10.62 -11.99 16.39
C GLY A 79 9.33 -11.25 15.99
N LEU A 80 9.18 -9.99 16.37
CA LEU A 80 7.99 -9.19 16.10
C LEU A 80 8.15 -8.32 14.85
N ASN A 81 7.01 -7.96 14.26
CA ASN A 81 6.96 -6.83 13.35
C ASN A 81 7.09 -5.54 14.19
N GLU A 82 8.17 -4.76 13.98
CA GLU A 82 8.47 -3.58 14.79
C GLU A 82 7.32 -2.56 14.81
N ASP A 83 6.66 -2.34 13.67
CA ASP A 83 5.54 -1.42 13.57
C ASP A 83 4.32 -1.92 14.35
N GLU A 84 4.04 -3.23 14.30
CA GLU A 84 2.96 -3.83 15.08
C GLU A 84 3.25 -3.76 16.58
N ALA A 85 4.47 -4.10 16.99
CA ALA A 85 4.89 -4.02 18.39
C ALA A 85 4.78 -2.57 18.92
N TYR A 86 5.27 -1.60 18.15
CA TYR A 86 5.18 -0.19 18.49
C TYR A 86 3.73 0.25 18.67
N ARG A 87 2.85 -0.04 17.68
CA ARG A 87 1.43 0.31 17.76
C ARG A 87 0.74 -0.33 18.96
N ALA A 88 1.00 -1.60 19.25
CA ALA A 88 0.44 -2.29 20.41
C ALA A 88 0.84 -1.60 21.72
N ILE A 89 2.13 -1.25 21.87
CA ILE A 89 2.66 -0.53 23.04
C ILE A 89 1.99 0.84 23.16
N THR A 90 1.88 1.59 22.06
CA THR A 90 1.25 2.90 22.05
C THR A 90 -0.22 2.83 22.48
N LEU A 91 -1.00 1.89 21.94
CA LEU A 91 -2.41 1.72 22.31
C LEU A 91 -2.58 1.46 23.80
N VAL A 92 -1.83 0.50 24.35
CA VAL A 92 -1.93 0.17 25.78
C VAL A 92 -1.47 1.34 26.64
N SER A 93 -0.40 2.04 26.23
CA SER A 93 0.12 3.21 26.95
C SER A 93 -0.87 4.36 27.04
N PHE A 94 -1.79 4.51 26.06
CA PHE A 94 -2.88 5.49 26.16
C PHE A 94 -3.75 5.26 27.39
N PHE A 95 -4.02 4.00 27.73
CA PHE A 95 -4.83 3.64 28.88
C PHE A 95 -4.04 3.65 30.18
N ILE A 96 -2.78 3.22 30.17
CA ILE A 96 -1.90 3.28 31.35
C ILE A 96 -1.75 4.75 31.81
N SER A 97 -1.43 5.65 30.89
CA SER A 97 -1.22 7.08 31.19
C SER A 97 -2.49 7.85 31.60
N ASN A 98 -3.68 7.28 31.38
CA ASN A 98 -4.96 7.92 31.65
C ASN A 98 -5.85 7.13 32.63
N ASN A 99 -5.25 6.30 33.49
CA ASN A 99 -5.95 5.50 34.49
C ASN A 99 -7.11 4.67 33.89
N GLY A 100 -6.94 4.19 32.66
CA GLY A 100 -7.88 3.31 31.97
C GLY A 100 -9.18 3.96 31.48
N CYS A 101 -9.42 5.27 31.68
CA CYS A 101 -10.78 5.82 31.60
C CYS A 101 -11.01 6.98 30.63
N LYS A 102 -10.01 7.85 30.37
CA LYS A 102 -10.23 9.06 29.55
C LYS A 102 -9.09 9.30 28.57
N LEU A 103 -9.37 9.14 27.28
CA LEU A 103 -8.42 9.48 26.22
C LEU A 103 -8.53 10.97 25.88
N ASN A 104 -7.39 11.60 25.59
CA ASN A 104 -7.38 12.96 25.05
C ASN A 104 -7.65 12.97 23.53
N SER A 105 -7.89 14.15 22.96
CA SER A 105 -8.24 14.29 21.54
C SER A 105 -7.17 13.73 20.59
N LEU A 106 -5.89 13.86 20.94
CA LEU A 106 -4.80 13.31 20.11
C LEU A 106 -4.87 11.78 20.07
N GLN A 107 -5.03 11.13 21.21
CA GLN A 107 -5.11 9.67 21.32
C GLN A 107 -6.35 9.12 20.61
N ILE A 108 -7.50 9.81 20.78
CA ILE A 108 -8.72 9.48 20.07
C ILE A 108 -8.47 9.58 18.56
N ASN A 109 -7.96 10.71 18.06
CA ASN A 109 -7.70 10.89 16.63
C ASN A 109 -6.69 9.87 16.08
N THR A 110 -5.65 9.51 16.84
CA THR A 110 -4.74 8.42 16.46
C THR A 110 -5.48 7.10 16.29
N MET A 111 -6.34 6.71 17.23
CA MET A 111 -7.16 5.50 17.10
C MET A 111 -8.12 5.59 15.90
N LYS A 112 -8.73 6.75 15.65
CA LYS A 112 -9.60 6.97 14.49
C LYS A 112 -8.87 6.72 13.19
N ASN A 113 -7.66 7.27 13.05
CA ASN A 113 -6.81 7.09 11.89
C ASN A 113 -6.39 5.63 11.72
N TRP A 114 -5.97 4.97 12.80
CA TRP A 114 -5.58 3.56 12.76
C TRP A 114 -6.74 2.62 12.44
N LEU A 115 -7.96 2.97 12.84
CA LEU A 115 -9.14 2.22 12.44
C LEU A 115 -9.40 2.28 10.93
N GLN A 116 -8.90 3.29 10.22
CA GLN A 116 -8.98 3.40 8.75
C GLN A 116 -7.80 2.73 8.00
N ASP A 117 -6.77 2.28 8.72
CA ASP A 117 -5.61 1.59 8.13
C ASP A 117 -5.79 0.06 8.20
N PRO A 118 -5.52 -0.70 7.12
CA PRO A 118 -5.77 -2.15 7.09
C PRO A 118 -5.00 -2.93 8.15
N ASP A 119 -3.75 -2.58 8.43
CA ASP A 119 -2.90 -3.32 9.34
C ASP A 119 -3.18 -2.90 10.80
N ALA A 120 -3.28 -1.59 11.05
CA ALA A 120 -3.53 -1.04 12.38
C ALA A 120 -4.97 -1.30 12.86
N SER A 121 -5.96 -1.31 11.96
CA SER A 121 -7.38 -1.46 12.33
C SER A 121 -7.66 -2.80 13.02
N LYS A 122 -7.10 -3.90 12.49
CA LYS A 122 -7.18 -5.23 13.13
C LYS A 122 -6.62 -5.19 14.54
N GLN A 123 -5.49 -4.51 14.71
CA GLN A 123 -4.80 -4.45 16.00
C GLN A 123 -5.60 -3.64 17.02
N VAL A 124 -6.15 -2.48 16.63
CA VAL A 124 -7.05 -1.69 17.48
C VAL A 124 -8.24 -2.53 17.93
N ILE A 125 -8.95 -3.20 17.02
CA ILE A 125 -10.13 -4.02 17.35
C ILE A 125 -9.75 -5.18 18.28
N ASN A 126 -8.61 -5.82 18.06
CA ASN A 126 -8.20 -7.00 18.82
C ASN A 126 -7.76 -6.68 20.25
N ILE A 127 -7.05 -5.57 20.44
CA ILE A 127 -6.53 -5.13 21.74
C ILE A 127 -7.59 -4.32 22.49
N ILE A 128 -8.14 -3.28 21.85
CA ILE A 128 -9.11 -2.34 22.42
C ILE A 128 -10.52 -2.74 21.96
N PHE A 129 -11.00 -3.89 22.43
CA PHE A 129 -12.25 -4.49 21.91
C PHE A 129 -13.52 -3.67 22.19
N ASP A 130 -13.48 -2.69 23.09
CA ASP A 130 -14.54 -1.70 23.31
C ASP A 130 -14.18 -0.29 22.79
N TYR A 131 -13.31 -0.21 21.76
CA TYR A 131 -12.85 1.03 21.13
C TYR A 131 -13.98 2.03 20.79
N LYS A 132 -15.18 1.53 20.46
CA LYS A 132 -16.37 2.33 20.11
C LYS A 132 -16.75 3.32 21.19
N ASP A 133 -16.49 3.00 22.46
CA ASP A 133 -16.76 3.90 23.59
C ASP A 133 -15.91 5.17 23.54
N PHE A 134 -14.78 5.14 22.84
CA PHE A 134 -13.81 6.23 22.77
C PHE A 134 -13.88 6.99 21.45
N VAL A 135 -14.12 6.29 20.33
CA VAL A 135 -14.05 6.90 18.99
C VAL A 135 -15.42 7.19 18.36
N GLY A 136 -16.51 6.71 18.96
CA GLY A 136 -17.87 6.83 18.43
C GLY A 136 -18.12 5.91 17.23
N ASP A 137 -18.93 6.36 16.28
CA ASP A 137 -19.46 5.56 15.15
C ASP A 137 -18.47 5.33 13.99
N ILE A 138 -17.17 5.38 14.28
CA ILE A 138 -16.17 5.12 13.24
C ILE A 138 -16.19 3.65 12.86
N LYS A 139 -16.48 3.43 11.58
CA LYS A 139 -16.42 2.11 10.96
C LYS A 139 -14.96 1.75 10.75
N PRO A 140 -14.48 0.61 11.30
CA PRO A 140 -13.15 0.13 10.99
C PRO A 140 -13.00 -0.18 9.50
N PHE A 141 -11.75 -0.22 9.03
CA PHE A 141 -11.39 -0.57 7.68
C PHE A 141 -12.01 -1.92 7.29
N ASP A 142 -12.70 -1.93 6.17
CA ASP A 142 -13.28 -3.13 5.60
C ASP A 142 -12.23 -3.90 4.80
N HIS A 143 -11.69 -4.98 5.39
CA HIS A 143 -10.69 -5.82 4.74
C HIS A 143 -11.17 -6.49 3.45
N SER A 144 -12.48 -6.57 3.20
CA SER A 144 -12.99 -7.10 1.93
C SER A 144 -12.57 -6.22 0.74
N ARG A 145 -12.31 -4.93 0.97
CA ARG A 145 -11.82 -3.98 -0.03
C ARG A 145 -10.47 -4.38 -0.63
N LEU A 146 -9.61 -5.04 0.16
CA LEU A 146 -8.30 -5.50 -0.32
C LEU A 146 -8.42 -6.62 -1.35
N ASN A 147 -9.51 -7.37 -1.33
CA ASN A 147 -9.75 -8.51 -2.23
C ASN A 147 -10.41 -8.11 -3.56
N ILE A 148 -10.63 -6.81 -3.79
CA ILE A 148 -11.18 -6.33 -5.05
C ILE A 148 -10.20 -6.65 -6.18
N LYS A 149 -10.73 -7.28 -7.23
CA LYS A 149 -10.01 -7.54 -8.48
C LYS A 149 -10.68 -6.81 -9.62
N GLN A 150 -9.90 -5.98 -10.32
CA GLN A 150 -10.34 -5.34 -11.54
C GLN A 150 -10.32 -6.36 -12.69
N THR A 151 -11.36 -6.34 -13.51
CA THR A 151 -11.51 -7.30 -14.62
C THR A 151 -11.26 -6.66 -15.98
N LYS A 152 -11.25 -5.32 -16.04
CA LYS A 152 -11.06 -4.55 -17.27
C LYS A 152 -10.37 -3.22 -16.95
N PHE A 153 -9.53 -2.79 -17.88
CA PHE A 153 -8.85 -1.50 -17.84
C PHE A 153 -9.28 -0.66 -19.05
N SER A 154 -9.65 0.59 -18.83
CA SER A 154 -10.02 1.51 -19.92
C SER A 154 -8.77 1.96 -20.68
N GLU A 155 -8.96 2.41 -21.93
CA GLU A 155 -7.87 3.00 -22.73
C GLU A 155 -7.27 4.23 -22.03
N SER A 156 -8.13 5.09 -21.45
CA SER A 156 -7.69 6.25 -20.66
C SER A 156 -6.82 5.89 -19.46
N LEU A 157 -7.13 4.78 -18.77
CA LEU A 157 -6.33 4.29 -17.65
C LEU A 157 -4.97 3.78 -18.14
N ILE A 158 -4.96 3.00 -19.21
CA ILE A 158 -3.74 2.47 -19.81
C ILE A 158 -2.81 3.61 -20.25
N GLU A 159 -3.35 4.61 -20.93
CA GLU A 159 -2.60 5.80 -21.36
C GLU A 159 -2.08 6.61 -20.16
N CYS A 160 -2.91 6.81 -19.14
CA CYS A 160 -2.52 7.56 -17.94
C CYS A 160 -1.43 6.83 -17.14
N ILE A 161 -1.52 5.50 -17.00
CA ILE A 161 -0.50 4.68 -16.34
C ILE A 161 0.83 4.79 -17.10
N PHE A 162 0.82 4.58 -18.42
CA PHE A 162 2.04 4.69 -19.21
C PHE A 162 2.66 6.08 -19.10
N GLY A 163 1.87 7.15 -19.27
CA GLY A 163 2.35 8.52 -19.12
C GLY A 163 2.92 8.81 -17.72
N SER A 164 2.26 8.31 -16.67
CA SER A 164 2.71 8.43 -15.29
C SER A 164 4.08 7.76 -15.04
N MET A 165 4.40 6.70 -15.79
CA MET A 165 5.70 6.04 -15.71
C MET A 165 6.85 6.86 -16.34
N GLN A 166 6.53 7.87 -17.17
CA GLN A 166 7.51 8.73 -17.86
C GLN A 166 7.86 10.01 -17.08
N ARG A 167 7.43 10.13 -15.83
CA ARG A 167 7.73 11.32 -15.02
C ARG A 167 9.23 11.49 -14.74
N ASP A 168 9.70 12.74 -14.81
CA ASP A 168 11.07 13.13 -14.47
C ASP A 168 11.29 13.24 -12.94
N GLU A 169 10.27 13.72 -12.23
CA GLU A 169 10.35 14.05 -10.81
C GLU A 169 10.01 12.88 -9.87
N GLU A 170 10.33 13.03 -8.59
CA GLU A 170 9.92 12.11 -7.51
C GLU A 170 8.43 12.21 -7.15
N THR A 171 7.61 12.79 -8.02
CA THR A 171 6.18 12.90 -7.82
C THR A 171 5.58 11.53 -7.60
N LYS A 172 4.83 11.38 -6.51
CA LYS A 172 4.22 10.10 -6.13
C LYS A 172 2.87 9.99 -6.83
N ILE A 173 2.81 9.09 -7.81
CA ILE A 173 1.58 8.76 -8.53
C ILE A 173 1.19 7.34 -8.16
N TYR A 174 -0.06 7.17 -7.73
CA TYR A 174 -0.59 5.89 -7.27
C TYR A 174 -1.69 5.41 -8.20
N TYR A 175 -1.69 4.11 -8.52
CA TYR A 175 -2.87 3.42 -8.99
C TYR A 175 -3.71 2.97 -7.79
N ASN A 176 -4.97 3.40 -7.75
CA ASN A 176 -5.95 2.95 -6.77
C ASN A 176 -6.78 1.82 -7.38
N LYS A 177 -6.53 0.59 -6.89
CA LYS A 177 -7.17 -0.64 -7.36
C LYS A 177 -8.67 -0.66 -7.08
N GLU A 178 -9.13 -0.05 -6.00
CA GLU A 178 -10.57 -0.04 -5.64
C GLU A 178 -11.39 0.83 -6.60
N SER A 179 -10.93 2.07 -6.81
CA SER A 179 -11.60 3.02 -7.72
C SER A 179 -11.21 2.84 -9.18
N ASN A 180 -10.25 1.96 -9.46
CA ASN A 180 -9.68 1.69 -10.78
C ASN A 180 -9.15 2.95 -11.48
N ASN A 181 -8.30 3.69 -10.76
CA ASN A 181 -7.97 5.07 -11.13
C ASN A 181 -6.52 5.44 -10.78
N VAL A 182 -6.00 6.50 -11.40
CA VAL A 182 -4.66 7.05 -11.12
C VAL A 182 -4.80 8.34 -10.32
N GLN A 183 -4.04 8.42 -9.24
CA GLN A 183 -4.08 9.52 -8.28
C GLN A 183 -2.70 10.13 -8.08
N LEU A 184 -2.62 11.45 -8.21
CA LEU A 184 -1.43 12.24 -7.95
C LEU A 184 -1.41 12.70 -6.49
N MET A 185 -0.31 12.44 -5.78
CA MET A 185 -0.10 12.93 -4.42
C MET A 185 0.55 14.31 -4.44
N THR A 186 -0.11 15.30 -3.85
CA THR A 186 0.38 16.68 -3.71
C THR A 186 0.13 17.17 -2.29
N GLU A 187 1.21 17.52 -1.57
CA GLU A 187 1.15 18.03 -0.19
C GLU A 187 0.36 17.15 0.81
N GLY A 188 0.31 15.84 0.58
CA GLY A 188 -0.43 14.89 1.42
C GLY A 188 -1.89 14.66 0.99
N TYR A 189 -2.31 15.19 -0.16
CA TYR A 189 -3.63 14.99 -0.73
C TYR A 189 -3.57 14.26 -2.07
N LEU A 190 -4.54 13.39 -2.33
CA LEU A 190 -4.71 12.65 -3.57
C LEU A 190 -5.70 13.38 -4.49
N SER A 191 -5.28 13.58 -5.74
CA SER A 191 -6.10 14.15 -6.81
C SER A 191 -6.23 13.18 -7.97
N ASN A 192 -7.42 13.12 -8.58
CA ASN A 192 -7.71 12.18 -9.65
C ASN A 192 -7.14 12.68 -10.99
N LEU A 193 -6.31 11.86 -11.66
CA LEU A 193 -5.79 12.16 -12.99
C LEU A 193 -6.74 11.74 -14.13
N ILE A 194 -7.60 10.76 -13.91
CA ILE A 194 -8.60 10.29 -14.89
C ILE A 194 -9.96 10.87 -14.49
N THR A 195 -10.12 12.16 -14.74
CA THR A 195 -11.38 12.88 -14.55
C THR A 195 -11.80 13.57 -15.84
N ALA A 196 -13.11 13.72 -16.06
CA ALA A 196 -13.62 14.54 -17.15
C ALA A 196 -13.53 16.05 -16.84
N ASN A 197 -13.37 16.43 -15.57
CA ASN A 197 -13.37 17.83 -15.14
C ASN A 197 -12.17 18.16 -14.24
N HIS A 198 -11.02 18.43 -14.87
CA HIS A 198 -9.79 18.80 -14.17
C HIS A 198 -9.90 20.12 -13.39
N SER A 199 -10.74 21.07 -13.84
CA SER A 199 -10.94 22.31 -13.11
C SER A 199 -11.59 22.06 -11.75
N TYR A 200 -12.57 21.16 -11.69
CA TYR A 200 -13.21 20.77 -10.44
C TYR A 200 -12.24 20.04 -9.50
N GLU A 201 -11.49 19.05 -10.01
CA GLU A 201 -10.50 18.33 -9.19
C GLU A 201 -9.40 19.26 -8.66
N ASN A 202 -8.90 20.19 -9.47
CA ASN A 202 -7.91 21.17 -9.04
C ASN A 202 -8.47 22.14 -7.99
N GLN A 203 -9.74 22.54 -8.13
CA GLN A 203 -10.40 23.34 -7.12
C GLN A 203 -10.56 22.56 -5.81
N LEU A 204 -10.99 21.30 -5.88
CA LEU A 204 -11.15 20.43 -4.73
C LEU A 204 -9.81 20.19 -4.01
N LEU A 205 -8.73 19.96 -4.76
CA LEU A 205 -7.38 19.86 -4.23
C LEU A 205 -6.94 21.18 -3.56
N SER A 206 -7.19 22.31 -4.23
CA SER A 206 -6.85 23.63 -3.67
C SER A 206 -7.62 23.92 -2.38
N ASP A 207 -8.91 23.57 -2.34
CA ASP A 207 -9.76 23.74 -1.17
C ASP A 207 -9.32 22.82 -0.02
N LYS A 208 -8.91 21.58 -0.30
CA LYS A 208 -8.31 20.66 0.69
C LYS A 208 -7.05 21.25 1.30
N ILE A 209 -6.12 21.71 0.46
CA ILE A 209 -4.85 22.30 0.88
C ILE A 209 -5.07 23.56 1.72
N ARG A 210 -5.96 24.46 1.27
CA ARG A 210 -6.26 25.72 1.96
C ARG A 210 -7.10 25.54 3.23
N GLY A 211 -7.95 24.52 3.26
CA GLY A 211 -8.95 24.27 4.30
C GLY A 211 -8.46 23.41 5.47
N SER A 212 -7.20 22.97 5.50
CA SER A 212 -6.67 22.05 6.52
C SER A 212 -7.53 20.79 6.68
N ALA A 213 -7.96 20.21 5.55
CA ALA A 213 -8.63 18.91 5.56
C ALA A 213 -7.68 17.83 6.10
N GLU A 214 -8.23 16.71 6.56
CA GLU A 214 -7.40 15.54 6.88
C GLU A 214 -6.67 15.07 5.60
N GLN A 215 -5.38 14.75 5.74
CA GLN A 215 -4.58 14.24 4.63
C GLN A 215 -5.17 12.93 4.09
N ASP A 216 -5.06 12.72 2.78
CA ASP A 216 -5.55 11.51 2.15
C ASP A 216 -4.62 10.33 2.51
N ASN A 217 -5.20 9.25 3.04
CA ASN A 217 -4.43 8.09 3.44
C ASN A 217 -4.07 7.22 2.23
N VAL A 218 -2.77 6.97 2.02
CA VAL A 218 -2.28 5.96 1.07
C VAL A 218 -2.40 4.59 1.72
N ILE A 219 -3.44 3.86 1.35
CA ILE A 219 -3.77 2.56 1.93
C ILE A 219 -3.00 1.45 1.20
N LYS A 220 -2.13 0.73 1.92
CA LYS A 220 -1.42 -0.45 1.42
C LYS A 220 -2.41 -1.53 0.93
N GLY A 221 -2.15 -2.09 -0.24
CA GLY A 221 -3.03 -3.09 -0.89
C GLY A 221 -4.23 -2.50 -1.63
N LEU A 222 -4.47 -1.19 -1.53
CA LEU A 222 -5.39 -0.45 -2.41
C LEU A 222 -4.64 0.51 -3.34
N HIS A 223 -3.61 1.18 -2.83
CA HIS A 223 -2.80 2.14 -3.56
C HIS A 223 -1.44 1.52 -3.89
N TYR A 224 -1.12 1.46 -5.17
CA TYR A 224 0.14 0.94 -5.68
C TYR A 224 0.90 2.08 -6.34
N LEU A 225 2.15 2.29 -5.94
CA LEU A 225 2.98 3.31 -6.57
C LEU A 225 3.22 2.92 -8.04
N VAL A 226 2.94 3.83 -8.96
CA VAL A 226 3.27 3.63 -10.37
C VAL A 226 4.79 3.76 -10.52
N PRO A 227 5.52 2.74 -10.99
CA PRO A 227 6.98 2.81 -11.09
C PRO A 227 7.39 3.84 -12.15
N ARG A 228 8.67 4.26 -12.13
CA ARG A 228 9.27 4.92 -13.29
C ARG A 228 9.72 3.83 -14.27
N LEU A 229 9.44 4.02 -15.55
CA LEU A 229 9.82 3.06 -16.58
C LEU A 229 11.30 3.23 -16.91
N LEU A 230 12.07 2.14 -16.97
CA LEU A 230 13.43 2.15 -17.49
C LEU A 230 13.40 2.09 -19.03
N LEU A 231 14.31 2.80 -19.70
CA LEU A 231 14.44 2.76 -21.16
C LEU A 231 14.68 1.33 -21.65
N LYS A 232 15.47 0.55 -20.92
CA LYS A 232 15.70 -0.85 -21.25
C LYS A 232 14.39 -1.66 -21.35
N ASN A 233 13.53 -1.53 -20.33
CA ASN A 233 12.24 -2.22 -20.30
C ASN A 233 11.33 -1.78 -21.45
N PHE A 234 11.35 -0.49 -21.81
CA PHE A 234 10.64 0.01 -22.99
C PHE A 234 11.15 -0.65 -24.27
N LEU A 235 12.47 -0.68 -24.49
CA LEU A 235 13.09 -1.23 -25.69
C LEU A 235 12.90 -2.74 -25.82
N ASP A 236 12.92 -3.48 -24.71
CA ASP A 236 12.70 -4.93 -24.71
C ASP A 236 11.26 -5.27 -25.12
N ILE A 237 10.26 -4.58 -24.55
CA ILE A 237 8.86 -4.79 -24.94
C ILE A 237 8.60 -4.25 -26.36
N PHE A 238 9.30 -3.19 -26.77
CA PHE A 238 9.26 -2.73 -28.17
C PHE A 238 9.79 -3.81 -29.11
N LYS A 239 10.91 -4.47 -28.77
CA LYS A 239 11.51 -5.57 -29.54
C LYS A 239 10.54 -6.73 -29.72
N GLU A 240 9.87 -7.13 -28.64
CA GLU A 240 8.88 -8.21 -28.66
C GLU A 240 7.74 -7.90 -29.63
N ASN A 241 7.20 -6.68 -29.55
CA ASN A 241 6.11 -6.22 -30.41
C ASN A 241 6.56 -5.95 -31.86
N ALA A 242 7.84 -5.72 -32.08
CA ALA A 242 8.46 -5.52 -33.39
C ALA A 242 8.94 -6.83 -34.04
N SER A 243 8.87 -7.98 -33.37
CA SER A 243 9.42 -9.26 -33.84
C SER A 243 8.91 -9.72 -35.22
N GLY A 244 7.69 -9.34 -35.60
CA GLY A 244 7.13 -9.57 -36.93
C GLY A 244 7.65 -8.64 -38.04
N TYR A 245 8.52 -7.69 -37.71
CA TYR A 245 9.00 -6.63 -38.60
C TYR A 245 10.53 -6.50 -38.48
N GLU A 246 11.28 -7.31 -39.22
CA GLU A 246 12.75 -7.38 -39.15
C GLU A 246 13.44 -6.01 -39.28
N ALA A 247 12.92 -5.14 -40.14
CA ALA A 247 13.41 -3.78 -40.27
C ALA A 247 13.42 -3.04 -38.91
N LEU A 248 12.33 -3.11 -38.14
CA LEU A 248 12.22 -2.43 -36.85
C LEU A 248 13.19 -2.96 -35.80
N LEU A 249 13.66 -4.19 -35.91
CA LEU A 249 14.67 -4.72 -34.99
C LEU A 249 16.01 -3.99 -35.14
N SER A 250 16.30 -3.45 -36.32
CA SER A 250 17.51 -2.64 -36.55
C SER A 250 17.47 -1.24 -35.91
N PHE A 251 16.29 -0.76 -35.53
CA PHE A 251 16.15 0.51 -34.80
C PHE A 251 16.73 0.42 -33.39
N ILE A 252 16.59 -0.72 -32.71
CA ILE A 252 16.98 -0.87 -31.30
C ILE A 252 18.47 -0.57 -31.08
N PRO A 253 19.43 -1.25 -31.72
CA PRO A 253 20.84 -0.96 -31.50
C PRO A 253 21.22 0.48 -31.90
N LEU A 254 20.55 1.06 -32.90
CA LEU A 254 20.74 2.46 -33.28
C LEU A 254 20.24 3.43 -32.19
N CYS A 255 19.08 3.13 -31.59
CA CYS A 255 18.51 3.91 -30.50
C CYS A 255 19.41 3.83 -29.27
N GLU A 256 19.84 2.62 -28.89
CA GLU A 256 20.75 2.43 -27.76
C GLU A 256 22.04 3.25 -27.95
N ASP A 257 22.69 3.17 -29.11
CA ASP A 257 23.91 3.95 -29.41
C ASP A 257 23.66 5.47 -29.34
N LYS A 258 22.63 5.98 -30.02
CA LYS A 258 22.35 7.42 -30.05
C LYS A 258 21.98 7.99 -28.69
N ILE A 259 21.17 7.27 -27.91
CA ILE A 259 20.77 7.70 -26.58
C ILE A 259 21.94 7.58 -25.61
N MET A 260 22.71 6.49 -25.64
CA MET A 260 23.92 6.38 -24.81
C MET A 260 24.92 7.50 -25.08
N ASN A 261 25.13 7.87 -26.35
CA ASN A 261 26.00 8.99 -26.70
C ASN A 261 25.51 10.32 -26.14
N ALA A 262 24.20 10.59 -26.22
CA ALA A 262 23.59 11.83 -25.72
C ALA A 262 23.62 11.94 -24.18
N TYR A 263 23.48 10.82 -23.47
CA TYR A 263 23.38 10.79 -22.02
C TYR A 263 24.64 10.25 -21.31
N SER A 264 25.72 9.96 -22.05
CA SER A 264 26.98 9.37 -21.55
C SER A 264 27.63 10.12 -20.38
N GLY A 265 27.38 11.42 -20.26
CA GLY A 265 27.85 12.23 -19.12
C GLY A 265 27.11 11.98 -17.80
N TYR A 266 25.97 11.29 -17.83
CA TYR A 266 25.04 11.12 -16.70
C TYR A 266 24.82 9.67 -16.29
N ILE A 267 25.03 8.71 -17.20
CA ILE A 267 24.76 7.27 -16.96
C ILE A 267 25.93 6.40 -17.43
N LYS A 268 26.08 5.21 -16.83
CA LYS A 268 27.11 4.23 -17.23
C LYS A 268 26.57 3.21 -18.23
N CYS A 269 25.31 2.81 -18.11
CA CYS A 269 24.63 1.95 -19.05
C CYS A 269 23.17 2.38 -19.24
N ILE A 270 22.54 1.86 -20.29
CA ILE A 270 21.15 2.18 -20.64
C ILE A 270 20.14 1.65 -19.60
N ASP A 271 20.53 0.65 -18.83
CA ASP A 271 19.69 0.04 -17.79
C ASP A 271 19.43 1.01 -16.63
N ASP A 272 20.32 2.00 -16.44
CA ASP A 272 20.18 3.03 -15.41
C ASP A 272 19.30 4.21 -15.89
N LEU A 273 18.98 4.29 -17.19
CA LEU A 273 18.27 5.43 -17.76
C LEU A 273 16.75 5.27 -17.63
N VAL A 274 16.12 6.22 -16.95
CA VAL A 274 14.66 6.33 -16.90
C VAL A 274 14.13 6.79 -18.26
N PHE A 275 13.08 6.14 -18.75
CA PHE A 275 12.33 6.52 -19.94
C PHE A 275 11.39 7.70 -19.65
N SER A 276 11.98 8.82 -19.24
CA SER A 276 11.22 10.01 -18.90
C SER A 276 10.70 10.75 -20.14
N GLU A 277 9.91 11.80 -19.97
CA GLU A 277 9.38 12.59 -21.11
C GLU A 277 10.51 13.08 -22.03
N VAL A 278 11.59 13.62 -21.45
CA VAL A 278 12.75 14.11 -22.21
C VAL A 278 13.44 12.98 -22.98
N VAL A 279 13.70 11.85 -22.32
CA VAL A 279 14.35 10.69 -22.96
C VAL A 279 13.44 10.09 -24.03
N ALA A 280 12.13 10.03 -23.78
CA ALA A 280 11.14 9.52 -24.71
C ALA A 280 11.04 10.40 -25.97
N GLU A 281 11.07 11.72 -25.82
CA GLU A 281 11.14 12.63 -26.97
C GLU A 281 12.35 12.32 -27.85
N ASP A 282 13.52 12.12 -27.25
CA ASP A 282 14.74 11.81 -28.01
C ASP A 282 14.65 10.44 -28.68
N VAL A 283 14.10 9.44 -28.00
CA VAL A 283 13.82 8.12 -28.59
C VAL A 283 12.87 8.25 -29.79
N TYR A 284 11.80 9.03 -29.67
CA TYR A 284 10.84 9.25 -30.76
C TYR A 284 11.47 10.05 -31.92
N LYS A 285 12.34 11.02 -31.65
CA LYS A 285 13.13 11.74 -32.68
C LYS A 285 14.06 10.78 -33.42
N VAL A 286 14.76 9.90 -32.70
CA VAL A 286 15.62 8.88 -33.32
C VAL A 286 14.79 7.91 -34.17
N LEU A 287 13.62 7.49 -33.67
CA LEU A 287 12.72 6.60 -34.39
C LEU A 287 12.16 7.25 -35.67
N GLY A 288 11.77 8.53 -35.63
CA GLY A 288 11.32 9.28 -36.79
C GLY A 288 12.39 9.39 -37.88
N ASN A 289 13.61 9.80 -37.50
CA ASN A 289 14.74 9.87 -38.43
C ASN A 289 15.07 8.50 -39.04
N TRP A 290 15.02 7.44 -38.22
CA TRP A 290 15.24 6.07 -38.69
C TRP A 290 14.14 5.63 -39.67
N GLN A 291 12.87 5.90 -39.36
CA GLN A 291 11.70 5.59 -40.18
C GLN A 291 11.81 6.20 -41.57
N GLU A 292 12.15 7.48 -41.66
CA GLU A 292 12.35 8.19 -42.92
C GLU A 292 13.50 7.57 -43.73
N SER A 293 14.62 7.26 -43.09
CA SER A 293 15.80 6.70 -43.75
C SER A 293 15.56 5.29 -44.32
N LYS A 294 14.73 4.48 -43.64
CA LYS A 294 14.41 3.10 -44.02
C LYS A 294 13.13 2.98 -44.83
N ARG A 295 12.37 4.08 -45.01
CA ARG A 295 11.08 4.13 -45.71
C ARG A 295 10.08 3.09 -45.17
N VAL A 296 10.07 2.92 -43.85
CA VAL A 296 9.11 2.03 -43.18
C VAL A 296 7.77 2.74 -43.05
N ASP A 297 6.68 1.99 -43.22
CA ASP A 297 5.33 2.52 -43.06
C ASP A 297 5.11 3.04 -41.62
N VAL A 298 4.63 4.29 -41.53
CA VAL A 298 4.34 4.96 -40.26
C VAL A 298 3.24 4.25 -39.47
N ASP A 299 2.30 3.59 -40.14
CA ASP A 299 1.20 2.90 -39.47
C ASP A 299 1.67 1.62 -38.78
N ILE A 300 2.71 0.97 -39.32
CA ILE A 300 3.38 -0.15 -38.65
C ILE A 300 4.02 0.35 -37.34
N ILE A 301 4.74 1.47 -37.39
CA ILE A 301 5.41 2.04 -36.22
C ILE A 301 4.40 2.48 -35.15
N LYS A 302 3.33 3.17 -35.55
CA LYS A 302 2.25 3.56 -34.63
C LYS A 302 1.60 2.34 -33.98
N SER A 303 1.36 1.28 -34.75
CA SER A 303 0.80 0.02 -34.26
C SER A 303 1.73 -0.64 -33.24
N VAL A 304 3.03 -0.77 -33.54
CA VAL A 304 4.02 -1.34 -32.61
C VAL A 304 4.13 -0.49 -31.35
N LEU A 305 4.25 0.84 -31.47
CA LEU A 305 4.30 1.74 -30.31
C LEU A 305 3.04 1.63 -29.45
N LYS A 306 1.86 1.61 -30.05
CA LYS A 306 0.59 1.45 -29.29
C LYS A 306 0.59 0.13 -28.52
N LYS A 307 0.99 -0.98 -29.15
CA LYS A 307 1.10 -2.28 -28.47
C LYS A 307 2.11 -2.26 -27.34
N THR A 308 3.30 -1.67 -27.54
CA THR A 308 4.34 -1.53 -26.52
C THR A 308 3.83 -0.77 -25.30
N LYS A 309 3.24 0.41 -25.51
CA LYS A 309 2.68 1.25 -24.42
C LYS A 309 1.59 0.50 -23.66
N ASN A 310 0.66 -0.11 -24.40
CA ASN A 310 -0.43 -0.87 -23.79
C ASN A 310 0.08 -2.06 -22.99
N GLN A 311 1.02 -2.83 -23.54
CA GLN A 311 1.57 -4.01 -22.86
C GLN A 311 2.28 -3.62 -21.56
N ILE A 312 3.07 -2.55 -21.56
CA ILE A 312 3.76 -2.05 -20.35
C ILE A 312 2.76 -1.72 -19.25
N ALA A 313 1.76 -0.91 -19.57
CA ALA A 313 0.76 -0.49 -18.60
C ALA A 313 -0.11 -1.66 -18.12
N ILE A 314 -0.53 -2.55 -19.02
CA ILE A 314 -1.34 -3.73 -18.69
C ILE A 314 -0.54 -4.69 -17.81
N ASN A 315 0.73 -4.97 -18.11
CA ASN A 315 1.57 -5.83 -17.28
C ASN A 315 1.62 -5.33 -15.84
N TYR A 316 1.83 -4.02 -15.64
CA TYR A 316 1.80 -3.42 -14.31
C TYR A 316 0.43 -3.55 -13.64
N LEU A 317 -0.64 -3.20 -14.36
CA LEU A 317 -2.01 -3.26 -13.82
C LEU A 317 -2.44 -4.70 -13.46
N GLU A 318 -2.02 -5.69 -14.24
CA GLU A 318 -2.27 -7.10 -13.95
C GLU A 318 -1.45 -7.58 -12.75
N GLU A 319 -0.17 -7.21 -12.68
CA GLU A 319 0.70 -7.55 -11.55
C GLU A 319 0.12 -7.06 -10.21
N VAL A 320 -0.27 -5.79 -10.13
CA VAL A 320 -0.85 -5.22 -8.89
C VAL A 320 -2.24 -5.79 -8.57
N ASN A 321 -2.94 -6.35 -9.55
CA ASN A 321 -4.26 -6.95 -9.39
C ASN A 321 -4.21 -8.42 -8.96
N LEU A 322 -3.04 -9.05 -9.00
CA LEU A 322 -2.81 -10.38 -8.41
C LEU A 322 -2.80 -10.35 -6.87
N TYR A 323 -2.37 -9.23 -6.30
CA TYR A 323 -2.23 -8.97 -4.86
C TYR A 323 -3.45 -8.25 -4.30
#